data_AF-A0A8T4IF63-F1
#
_entry.id   AF-A0A8T4IF63-F1
#
_cell.length_a   1.000
_cell.length_b   1.000
_cell.length_c   1.000
_cell.angle_alpha   90.00
_cell.angle_beta   90.00
_cell.angle_gamma   90.00
#
_symmetry.space_group_name_H-M   'P 1'
#
loop_
_entity.id
_entity.type
_entity.pdbx_description
1 polymer ?
#
loop_
_entity_poly.entity_id
_entity_poly.type
_entity_poly.pdbx_seq_one_letter_code
_entity_poly.pdbx_strand_id
1 'polypeptide(L)'
;MTDLSVTQPVERIARVLCAQDFNEKGEKVGPGRGAAMSAAVSSHCDRAWQDEIVRAAEVLRTIREPTEEMARVGDSTEGSAADKWNAMVRVALGEPN
;
A
#
# COMPACT_ATOMS: atom_id res chain seq x y z
N MET A 1 -20.06 8.56 -3.79
CA MET A 1 -19.52 7.25 -4.21
C MET A 1 -18.16 7.54 -4.80
N THR A 2 -17.12 7.52 -3.98
CA THR A 2 -15.80 8.03 -4.35
C THR A 2 -15.11 7.00 -5.22
N ASP A 3 -15.00 7.31 -6.50
CA ASP A 3 -14.12 6.63 -7.45
C ASP A 3 -12.69 6.75 -6.89
N LEU A 4 -12.25 5.74 -6.14
CA LEU A 4 -10.84 5.48 -5.90
C LEU A 4 -10.26 5.10 -7.26
N SER A 5 -10.04 6.12 -8.09
CA SER A 5 -9.20 6.11 -9.28
C SER A 5 -8.15 5.04 -9.07
N VAL A 6 -8.21 4.00 -9.89
CA VAL A 6 -7.49 2.73 -9.75
C VAL A 6 -6.00 3.00 -9.92
N THR A 7 -5.40 3.65 -8.93
CA THR A 7 -3.96 3.74 -8.75
C THR A 7 -3.50 2.31 -8.63
N GLN A 8 -2.68 1.89 -9.59
CA GLN A 8 -2.21 0.52 -9.65
C GLN A 8 -1.52 0.17 -8.33
N PRO A 9 -1.59 -1.09 -7.84
CA PRO A 9 -0.94 -1.49 -6.59
C PRO A 9 0.53 -1.06 -6.51
N VAL A 10 1.23 -1.07 -7.65
CA VAL A 10 2.60 -0.57 -7.80
C VAL A 10 2.71 0.91 -7.40
N GLU A 11 1.84 1.78 -7.90
CA GLU A 11 1.85 3.22 -7.56
C GLU A 11 1.55 3.43 -6.07
N ARG A 12 0.58 2.71 -5.51
CA ARG A 12 0.23 2.83 -4.08
C ARG A 12 1.41 2.49 -3.19
N ILE A 13 2.09 1.38 -3.47
CA ILE A 13 3.29 0.97 -2.74
C ILE A 13 4.42 1.96 -2.97
N ALA A 14 4.64 2.41 -4.22
CA ALA A 14 5.68 3.37 -4.56
C ALA A 14 5.51 4.71 -3.80
N ARG A 15 4.27 5.20 -3.66
CA ARG A 15 3.96 6.38 -2.86
C ARG A 15 4.24 6.17 -1.36
N VAL A 16 3.95 4.98 -0.83
CA VAL A 16 4.30 4.64 0.56
C VAL A 16 5.81 4.60 0.75
N LEU A 17 6.55 3.92 -0.14
CA LEU A 17 8.01 3.85 -0.11
C LEU A 17 8.65 5.25 -0.21
N CYS A 18 8.11 6.10 -1.07
CA CYS A 18 8.55 7.49 -1.20
C CYS A 18 8.35 8.29 0.10
N ALA A 19 7.24 8.06 0.80
CA ALA A 19 6.95 8.73 2.07
C ALA A 19 7.80 8.22 3.26
N GLN A 20 8.32 7.00 3.21
CA GLN A 20 9.07 6.37 4.31
C GLN A 20 10.43 7.02 4.63
N ASP A 21 10.91 7.90 3.76
CA ASP A 21 12.17 8.62 3.93
C ASP A 21 12.00 9.97 4.66
N PHE A 22 10.77 10.33 5.04
CA PHE A 22 10.41 11.65 5.59
C PHE A 22 9.76 11.57 6.98
N ASN A 23 9.89 12.63 7.77
CA ASN A 23 9.15 12.79 9.02
C ASN A 23 7.87 13.62 8.85
N GLU A 24 7.11 13.82 9.93
CA GLU A 24 5.87 14.62 9.95
C GLU A 24 6.07 16.07 9.48
N LYS A 25 7.29 16.61 9.65
CA LYS A 25 7.68 17.95 9.21
C LYS A 25 8.10 18.01 7.73
N GLY A 26 8.17 16.86 7.04
CA GLY A 26 8.65 16.76 5.66
C GLY A 26 10.16 16.84 5.52
N GLU A 27 10.92 16.55 6.58
CA GLU A 27 12.38 16.48 6.55
C GLU A 27 12.84 15.04 6.27
N LYS A 28 13.93 14.89 5.50
CA LYS A 28 14.51 13.58 5.20
C LYS A 28 15.13 12.98 6.46
N VAL A 29 14.68 11.80 6.87
CA VAL A 29 15.12 11.11 8.10
C VAL A 29 15.83 9.78 7.84
N GLY A 30 15.99 9.42 6.57
CA GLY A 30 16.60 8.16 6.15
C GLY A 30 15.58 7.01 6.09
N PRO A 31 15.99 5.86 5.54
CA PRO A 31 15.09 4.76 5.24
C PRO A 31 14.47 4.16 6.51
N GLY A 32 13.16 3.93 6.47
CA GLY A 32 12.46 3.12 7.48
C GLY A 32 11.86 3.91 8.66
N ARG A 33 11.85 5.24 8.62
CA ARG A 33 11.03 6.04 9.55
C ARG A 33 9.81 6.55 8.81
N GLY A 34 8.70 5.81 8.89
CA GLY A 34 7.45 6.21 8.26
C GLY A 34 7.01 7.63 8.66
N ALA A 35 6.59 8.43 7.67
CA ALA A 35 5.97 9.74 7.91
C ALA A 35 4.51 9.58 8.36
N ALA A 36 4.04 10.46 9.25
CA ALA A 36 2.63 10.87 9.17
C ALA A 36 2.48 11.74 7.91
N MET A 37 1.50 11.43 7.05
CA MET A 37 1.34 12.07 5.74
C MET A 37 1.01 13.56 5.90
N SER A 38 2.02 14.43 5.83
CA SER A 38 1.85 15.89 5.80
C SER A 38 1.69 16.40 4.38
N ALA A 39 1.14 17.61 4.20
CA ALA A 39 0.97 18.22 2.87
C ALA A 39 2.29 18.34 2.09
N ALA A 40 3.41 18.57 2.80
CA ALA A 40 4.75 18.63 2.20
C ALA A 40 5.20 17.26 1.68
N VAL A 41 4.99 16.19 2.46
CA VAL A 41 5.31 14.81 2.07
C VAL A 41 4.42 14.39 0.90
N SER A 42 3.13 14.70 0.93
CA SER A 42 2.18 14.43 -0.16
C SER A 42 2.65 15.06 -1.48
N SER A 43 2.98 16.36 -1.46
CA SER A 43 3.44 17.08 -2.65
C SER A 43 4.76 16.54 -3.20
N HIS A 44 5.67 16.08 -2.34
CA HIS A 44 6.89 15.40 -2.77
C HIS A 44 6.56 14.05 -3.41
N CYS A 45 5.75 13.22 -2.75
CA CYS A 45 5.33 11.92 -3.25
C CYS A 45 4.67 12.03 -4.62
N ASP A 46 3.82 13.03 -4.85
CA ASP A 46 3.19 13.28 -6.15
C ASP A 46 4.20 13.48 -7.30
N ARG A 47 5.38 14.01 -6.99
CA ARG A 47 6.44 14.26 -7.99
C ARG A 47 7.45 13.13 -8.13
N ALA A 48 7.71 12.38 -7.05
CA ALA A 48 8.87 11.50 -6.94
C ALA A 48 8.53 10.00 -6.84
N TRP A 49 7.26 9.63 -6.68
CA TRP A 49 6.89 8.21 -6.50
C TRP A 49 7.31 7.30 -7.67
N GLN A 50 7.45 7.84 -8.88
CA GLN A 50 7.84 7.06 -10.06
C GLN A 50 9.22 6.42 -9.91
N ASP A 51 10.12 7.04 -9.14
CA ASP A 51 11.45 6.51 -8.85
C ASP A 51 11.40 5.25 -7.97
N GLU A 52 10.28 5.05 -7.25
CA GLU A 52 10.06 3.90 -6.36
C GLU A 52 9.36 2.72 -7.04
N ILE A 53 9.03 2.80 -8.34
CA ILE A 53 8.32 1.74 -9.08
C ILE A 53 9.07 0.40 -9.02
N VAL A 54 10.40 0.42 -9.15
CA VAL A 54 11.22 -0.80 -9.13
C VAL A 54 11.11 -1.51 -7.78
N ARG A 55 11.30 -0.76 -6.68
CA ARG A 55 11.18 -1.28 -5.32
C ARG A 55 9.75 -1.73 -5.01
N ALA A 56 8.74 -0.99 -5.47
CA ALA A 56 7.34 -1.38 -5.33
C ALA A 56 7.02 -2.70 -6.04
N ALA A 57 7.57 -2.91 -7.23
CA ALA A 57 7.42 -4.17 -7.96
C ALA A 57 8.13 -5.33 -7.25
N GLU A 58 9.28 -5.09 -6.61
CA GLU A 58 9.94 -6.09 -5.76
C GLU A 58 9.05 -6.50 -4.60
N VAL A 59 8.45 -5.55 -3.87
CA VAL A 59 7.48 -5.84 -2.80
C VAL A 59 6.37 -6.77 -3.31
N LEU A 60 5.71 -6.41 -4.41
CA LEU A 60 4.64 -7.24 -4.98
C LEU A 60 5.12 -8.64 -5.39
N ARG A 61 6.34 -8.76 -5.96
CA ARG A 61 6.91 -10.06 -6.31
C ARG A 61 7.26 -10.93 -5.10
N THR A 62 7.46 -10.34 -3.93
CA THR A 62 7.70 -11.10 -2.69
C THR A 62 6.40 -11.65 -2.06
N ILE A 63 5.27 -11.00 -2.32
CA ILE A 63 3.93 -11.49 -1.93
C ILE A 63 3.53 -12.57 -2.94
N ARG A 64 4.13 -13.75 -2.84
CA ARG A 64 3.97 -14.80 -3.86
C ARG A 64 2.59 -15.44 -3.82
N GLU A 65 2.08 -15.76 -2.64
CA GLU A 65 0.84 -16.53 -2.48
C GLU A 65 0.10 -16.09 -1.21
N PRO A 66 -1.25 -15.96 -1.25
CA PRO A 66 -2.04 -15.76 -0.04
C PRO A 66 -1.95 -17.01 0.85
N THR A 67 -2.02 -16.81 2.18
CA THR A 67 -2.14 -17.94 3.10
C THR A 67 -3.49 -18.65 2.92
N GLU A 68 -3.62 -19.89 3.39
CA GLU A 68 -4.89 -20.63 3.35
C GLU A 68 -6.03 -19.86 4.02
N GLU A 69 -5.75 -19.13 5.10
CA GLU A 69 -6.73 -18.31 5.81
C GLU A 69 -7.18 -17.11 4.97
N MET A 70 -6.24 -16.40 4.35
CA MET A 70 -6.55 -15.31 3.43
C MET A 70 -7.45 -15.82 2.29
N ALA A 71 -7.05 -16.92 1.64
CA ALA A 71 -7.81 -17.51 0.54
C ALA A 71 -9.24 -17.89 0.97
N ARG A 72 -9.39 -18.57 2.11
CA ARG A 72 -10.69 -18.96 2.67
C ARG A 72 -11.60 -17.76 2.93
N VAL A 73 -11.06 -16.69 3.52
CA VAL A 73 -11.82 -15.46 3.77
C VAL A 73 -12.23 -14.81 2.45
N GLY A 74 -11.33 -14.73 1.47
CA GLY A 74 -11.63 -14.23 0.13
C GLY A 74 -12.76 -15.01 -0.58
N ASP A 75 -12.77 -16.34 -0.45
CA ASP A 75 -13.81 -17.20 -1.03
C ASP A 75 -15.17 -17.03 -0.34
N SER A 76 -15.17 -16.81 0.98
CA SER A 76 -16.39 -16.60 1.78
C SER A 76 -16.95 -15.17 1.71
N THR A 77 -16.16 -14.20 1.24
CA THR A 77 -16.57 -12.79 1.17
C THR A 77 -17.47 -12.57 -0.04
N GLU A 78 -18.71 -12.14 0.20
CA GLU A 78 -19.62 -11.69 -0.85
C GLU A 78 -19.22 -10.31 -1.39
N GLY A 79 -19.54 -10.03 -2.65
CA GLY A 79 -19.28 -8.74 -3.28
C GLY A 79 -18.27 -8.80 -4.43
N SER A 80 -17.64 -7.66 -4.70
CA SER A 80 -16.71 -7.47 -5.82
C SER A 80 -15.35 -8.13 -5.56
N ALA A 81 -14.54 -8.26 -6.61
CA ALA A 81 -13.15 -8.70 -6.47
C ALA A 81 -12.34 -7.79 -5.53
N ALA A 82 -12.68 -6.50 -5.44
CA ALA A 82 -12.04 -5.56 -4.53
C ALA A 82 -12.42 -5.84 -3.07
N ASP A 83 -13.67 -6.20 -2.80
CA ASP A 83 -14.14 -6.55 -1.45
C ASP A 83 -13.44 -7.81 -0.95
N LYS A 84 -13.37 -8.84 -1.82
CA LYS A 84 -12.62 -10.08 -1.55
C LYS A 84 -11.15 -9.81 -1.26
N TRP A 85 -10.49 -9.02 -2.12
CA TRP A 85 -9.09 -8.65 -1.93
C TRP A 85 -8.87 -7.90 -0.61
N ASN A 86 -9.75 -6.95 -0.27
CA ASN A 86 -9.66 -6.20 0.97
C ASN A 86 -9.79 -7.13 2.19
N ALA A 87 -10.72 -8.08 2.16
CA ALA A 87 -10.86 -9.09 3.22
C ALA A 87 -9.59 -9.95 3.36
N MET A 88 -8.99 -10.37 2.25
CA MET A 88 -7.70 -11.08 2.26
C MET A 88 -6.57 -10.24 2.89
N VAL A 89 -6.51 -8.95 2.57
CA VAL A 89 -5.49 -8.03 3.11
C VAL A 89 -5.69 -7.80 4.62
N ARG A 90 -6.93 -7.64 5.10
CA ARG A 90 -7.22 -7.49 6.54
C ARG A 90 -6.71 -8.69 7.34
N VAL A 91 -6.92 -9.90 6.83
CA VAL A 91 -6.35 -11.13 7.43
C VAL A 91 -4.83 -11.08 7.46
N ALA A 92 -4.17 -10.69 6.36
CA ALA A 92 -2.72 -10.58 6.31
C ALA A 92 -2.15 -9.56 7.32
N LEU A 93 -2.94 -8.52 7.65
CA LEU A 93 -2.60 -7.49 8.64
C LEU A 93 -2.97 -7.89 10.08
N GLY A 94 -3.66 -9.02 10.29
CA GLY A 94 -4.17 -9.44 11.59
C GLY A 94 -5.32 -8.56 12.12
N GLU A 95 -6.03 -7.87 11.22
CA GLU A 95 -7.16 -7.02 11.57
C GLU A 95 -8.42 -7.85 11.83
N PRO A 96 -9.30 -7.41 12.75
CA PRO A 96 -10.59 -8.07 12.96
C PRO A 96 -11.42 -7.98 11.67
N ASN A 97 -12.10 -9.06 11.29
CA ASN A 97 -13.01 -9.08 10.14
C ASN A 97 -14.31 -8.32 10.40
#